data_AF-A0AAN5CXH3-F1
#
_entry.id   AF-A0AAN5CXH3-F1
#
_cell.length_a   1.000
_cell.length_b   1.000
_cell.length_c   1.000
_cell.angle_alpha   90.00
_cell.angle_beta   90.00
_cell.angle_gamma   90.00
#
_symmetry.space_group_name_H-M   'P 1'
#
loop_
_entity.id
_entity.type
_entity.pdbx_description
1 polymer ?
#
loop_
_entity_poly.entity_id
_entity_poly.type
_entity_poly.pdbx_seq_one_letter_code
_entity_poly.pdbx_strand_id
1 'polypeptide(L)'
;RIIQNIGVFNGFFFIDGVYYGIDLTEADKYPLETGDAILNSRIVYTPHCYGIGIIEHDEFGESGFPENLDEIYKKRYGFLTKKGYPVLIGEWGGRYIANSTGETWNLWFAKWLRTNCLTKSIYWSLDPKSWYTPGLLANDYKTPFKHRLAQ
;
A
#
# COMPACT_ATOMS: atom_id res chain seq x y z
N ARG A 1 25.14 6.81 4.14
CA ARG A 1 25.94 6.20 3.04
C ARG A 1 25.26 6.29 1.67
N ILE A 2 23.92 6.19 1.55
CA ILE A 2 23.20 6.30 0.25
C ILE A 2 23.09 7.75 -0.26
N ILE A 3 22.80 8.72 0.62
CA ILE A 3 22.57 10.13 0.23
C ILE A 3 23.80 10.76 -0.46
N GLN A 4 25.02 10.39 -0.05
CA GLN A 4 26.25 10.96 -0.62
C GLN A 4 26.59 10.46 -2.03
N ASN A 5 25.90 9.43 -2.53
CA ASN A 5 26.20 8.79 -3.81
C ASN A 5 24.95 8.66 -4.70
N ILE A 6 23.92 9.48 -4.46
CA ILE A 6 22.65 9.37 -5.19
C ILE A 6 22.83 9.52 -6.71
N GLY A 7 23.80 10.34 -7.13
CA GLY A 7 24.11 10.57 -8.56
C GLY A 7 24.74 9.37 -9.28
N VAL A 8 25.33 8.41 -8.56
CA VAL A 8 25.93 7.20 -9.16
C VAL A 8 25.09 5.93 -8.96
N PHE A 9 23.97 6.03 -8.24
CA PHE A 9 23.04 4.93 -8.09
C PHE A 9 22.29 4.70 -9.42
N ASN A 10 22.17 3.44 -9.86
CA ASN A 10 21.57 3.05 -11.14
C ASN A 10 20.21 2.34 -11.01
N GLY A 11 19.50 2.53 -9.89
CA GLY A 11 18.19 1.91 -9.63
C GLY A 11 17.05 2.92 -9.44
N PHE A 12 15.89 2.40 -9.04
CA PHE A 12 14.73 3.20 -8.63
C PHE A 12 14.84 3.64 -7.17
N PHE A 13 14.28 4.81 -6.87
CA PHE A 13 14.07 5.30 -5.51
C PHE A 13 12.62 5.05 -5.13
N PHE A 14 12.42 4.17 -4.15
CA PHE A 14 11.11 3.91 -3.57
C PHE A 14 10.90 4.84 -2.38
N ILE A 15 9.80 5.60 -2.43
CA ILE A 15 9.49 6.66 -1.47
C ILE A 15 8.24 6.27 -0.69
N ASP A 16 8.45 5.79 0.54
CA ASP A 16 7.39 5.44 1.47
C ASP A 16 6.85 6.67 2.20
N GLY A 17 5.62 6.54 2.69
CA GLY A 17 5.01 7.53 3.59
C GLY A 17 5.56 7.49 5.01
N VAL A 18 5.08 8.41 5.83
CA VAL A 18 5.26 8.35 7.30
C VAL A 18 4.22 7.40 7.91
N TYR A 19 4.36 7.11 9.21
CA TYR A 19 3.46 6.20 9.95
C TYR A 19 3.34 4.81 9.30
N TYR A 20 4.42 4.05 9.26
CA TYR A 20 4.47 2.73 8.60
C TYR A 20 4.18 2.77 7.10
N GLY A 21 4.48 3.90 6.44
CA GLY A 21 4.32 4.03 4.99
C GLY A 21 2.91 4.47 4.52
N ILE A 22 1.96 4.70 5.43
CA ILE A 22 0.54 4.89 5.06
C ILE A 22 0.20 6.31 4.62
N ASP A 23 1.00 7.31 5.00
CA ASP A 23 0.66 8.72 4.82
C ASP A 23 1.71 9.45 3.97
N LEU A 24 1.30 9.85 2.76
CA LEU A 24 2.07 10.65 1.80
C LEU A 24 1.43 12.02 1.59
N THR A 25 0.56 12.50 2.48
CA THR A 25 -0.15 13.78 2.33
C THR A 25 0.78 14.96 2.08
N GLU A 26 1.95 14.98 2.71
CA GLU A 26 2.91 16.09 2.54
C GLU A 26 3.57 16.11 1.16
N ALA A 27 3.59 14.99 0.41
CA ALA A 27 4.05 14.97 -0.98
C ALA A 27 3.10 15.75 -1.93
N ASP A 28 1.87 16.05 -1.49
CA ASP A 28 0.96 16.93 -2.23
C ASP A 28 1.47 18.37 -2.27
N LYS A 29 2.08 18.82 -1.17
CA LYS A 29 2.61 20.17 -0.96
C LYS A 29 4.10 20.27 -1.31
N TYR A 30 4.86 19.24 -0.99
CA TYR A 30 6.30 19.17 -1.11
C TYR A 30 6.70 17.90 -1.88
N PRO A 31 6.42 17.83 -3.20
CA PRO A 31 6.81 16.67 -3.99
C PRO A 31 8.33 16.52 -4.00
N LEU A 32 8.81 15.27 -4.00
CA LEU A 32 10.25 15.00 -4.11
C LEU A 32 10.75 15.42 -5.50
N GLU A 33 11.75 16.29 -5.50
CA GLU A 33 12.36 16.85 -6.71
C GLU A 33 13.85 17.01 -6.43
N THR A 34 14.68 16.40 -7.28
CA THR A 34 16.13 16.33 -7.06
C THR A 34 16.92 17.42 -7.81
N GLY A 35 16.25 18.17 -8.70
CA GLY A 35 16.89 19.11 -9.61
C GLY A 35 17.56 18.45 -10.81
N ASP A 36 17.53 17.12 -10.90
CA ASP A 36 18.09 16.33 -12.00
C ASP A 36 17.00 15.45 -12.62
N ALA A 37 16.74 15.66 -13.92
CA ALA A 37 15.66 14.99 -14.62
C ALA A 37 15.83 13.46 -14.69
N ILE A 38 17.07 12.96 -14.74
CA ILE A 38 17.37 11.53 -14.79
C ILE A 38 17.09 10.90 -13.41
N LEU A 39 17.48 11.56 -12.33
CA LEU A 39 17.17 11.13 -10.97
C LEU A 39 15.64 11.13 -10.73
N ASN A 40 14.93 12.18 -11.16
CA ASN A 40 13.48 12.25 -11.01
C ASN A 40 12.73 11.15 -11.77
N SER A 41 13.20 10.78 -12.97
CA SER A 41 12.61 9.70 -13.77
C SER A 41 12.67 8.32 -13.10
N ARG A 42 13.37 8.21 -11.97
CA ARG A 42 13.57 6.98 -11.20
C ARG A 42 12.87 6.98 -9.85
N ILE A 43 12.08 8.01 -9.54
CA ILE A 43 11.30 8.08 -8.31
C ILE A 43 9.97 7.32 -8.50
N VAL A 44 9.65 6.44 -7.55
CA VAL A 44 8.37 5.74 -7.46
C VAL A 44 7.85 5.88 -6.03
N TYR A 45 6.65 6.39 -5.86
CA TYR A 45 6.01 6.45 -4.55
C TYR A 45 5.44 5.08 -4.18
N THR A 46 5.70 4.66 -2.94
CA THR A 46 5.41 3.33 -2.44
C THR A 46 4.59 3.35 -1.15
N PRO A 47 3.34 3.87 -1.17
CA PRO A 47 2.50 3.85 0.03
C PRO A 47 2.22 2.41 0.48
N HIS A 48 2.12 2.22 1.79
CA HIS A 48 1.68 0.98 2.42
C HIS A 48 0.22 1.10 2.85
N CYS A 49 -0.50 -0.02 2.92
CA CYS A 49 -1.88 -0.03 3.40
C CYS A 49 -2.21 -1.32 4.13
N TYR A 50 -2.56 -1.20 5.42
CA TYR A 50 -2.81 -2.36 6.26
C TYR A 50 -4.25 -2.38 6.76
N GLY A 51 -4.83 -3.58 6.79
CA GLY A 51 -6.14 -3.80 7.35
C GLY A 51 -6.17 -3.75 8.88
N ILE A 52 -7.36 -3.98 9.42
CA ILE A 52 -7.64 -3.97 10.87
C ILE A 52 -6.70 -4.89 11.65
N GLY A 53 -6.26 -4.42 12.82
CA GLY A 53 -5.49 -5.20 13.79
C GLY A 53 -3.98 -5.19 13.58
N ILE A 54 -3.49 -4.34 12.67
CA ILE A 54 -2.04 -4.08 12.47
C ILE A 54 -1.69 -2.69 12.98
N ILE A 55 -2.47 -1.70 12.56
CA ILE A 55 -2.45 -0.33 13.08
C ILE A 55 -3.88 0.00 13.51
N GLU A 56 -4.05 0.51 14.72
CA GLU A 56 -5.35 0.97 15.21
C GLU A 56 -5.70 2.28 14.51
N HIS A 57 -6.55 2.19 13.49
CA HIS A 57 -7.15 3.36 12.84
C HIS A 57 -8.63 3.41 13.16
N ASP A 58 -9.08 4.55 13.70
CA ASP A 58 -10.48 4.79 14.06
C ASP A 58 -11.43 4.65 12.86
N GLU A 59 -10.94 4.88 11.64
CA GLU A 59 -11.69 4.77 10.39
C GLU A 59 -12.38 3.42 10.17
N PHE A 60 -11.86 2.35 10.78
CA PHE A 60 -12.43 1.01 10.68
C PHE A 60 -13.65 0.80 11.60
N GLY A 61 -13.83 1.67 12.61
CA GLY A 61 -14.96 1.63 13.55
C GLY A 61 -16.07 2.63 13.21
N GLU A 62 -15.90 3.45 12.19
CA GLU A 62 -16.90 4.44 11.78
C GLU A 62 -18.11 3.80 11.09
N SER A 63 -19.28 4.41 11.26
CA SER A 63 -20.54 3.91 10.66
C SER A 63 -20.55 3.87 9.13
N GLY A 64 -19.61 4.58 8.48
CA GLY A 64 -19.44 4.61 7.04
C GLY A 64 -18.47 3.57 6.49
N PHE A 65 -17.94 2.65 7.30
CA PHE A 65 -17.05 1.61 6.83
C PHE A 65 -17.75 0.58 5.93
N PRO A 66 -17.13 0.14 4.81
CA PRO A 66 -15.79 0.54 4.31
C PRO A 66 -15.77 1.75 3.36
N GLU A 67 -16.91 2.34 3.02
CA GLU A 67 -17.03 3.42 2.02
C GLU A 67 -16.29 4.71 2.43
N ASN A 68 -16.20 5.02 3.73
CA ASN A 68 -15.43 6.15 4.25
C ASN A 68 -13.93 6.09 3.87
N LEU A 69 -13.39 4.89 3.66
CA LEU A 69 -11.98 4.67 3.33
C LEU A 69 -11.58 5.27 1.98
N ASP A 70 -12.52 5.44 1.05
CA ASP A 70 -12.24 5.97 -0.28
C ASP A 70 -11.61 7.37 -0.20
N GLU A 71 -12.25 8.27 0.54
CA GLU A 71 -11.77 9.65 0.70
C GLU A 71 -10.50 9.70 1.56
N ILE A 72 -10.37 8.81 2.55
CA ILE A 72 -9.15 8.70 3.37
C ILE A 72 -7.95 8.28 2.52
N TYR A 73 -8.08 7.23 1.70
CA TYR A 73 -6.96 6.71 0.91
C TYR A 73 -6.63 7.61 -0.28
N LYS A 74 -7.63 8.26 -0.90
CA LYS A 74 -7.41 9.33 -1.88
C LYS A 74 -6.58 10.46 -1.29
N LYS A 75 -6.91 10.89 -0.07
CA LYS A 75 -6.18 11.95 0.64
C LYS A 75 -4.77 11.52 1.01
N ARG A 76 -4.59 10.30 1.54
CA ARG A 76 -3.28 9.80 1.97
C ARG A 76 -2.28 9.65 0.84
N TYR A 77 -2.70 9.11 -0.31
CA TYR A 77 -1.79 8.84 -1.43
C TYR A 77 -2.47 8.74 -2.81
N GLY A 78 -3.79 8.53 -2.89
CA GLY A 78 -4.46 8.37 -4.20
C GLY A 78 -4.41 9.62 -5.08
N PHE A 79 -4.13 10.80 -4.53
CA PHE A 79 -3.85 12.01 -5.32
C PHE A 79 -2.60 11.88 -6.21
N LEU A 80 -1.63 11.03 -5.84
CA LEU A 80 -0.36 10.89 -6.56
C LEU A 80 -0.58 10.40 -8.00
N THR A 81 -1.46 9.41 -8.20
CA THR A 81 -1.79 8.92 -9.54
C THR A 81 -2.51 9.97 -10.38
N LYS A 82 -3.42 10.75 -9.76
CA LYS A 82 -4.11 11.87 -10.43
C LYS A 82 -3.15 12.96 -10.89
N LYS A 83 -2.05 13.18 -10.16
CA LYS A 83 -0.97 14.10 -10.53
C LYS A 83 0.04 13.51 -11.53
N GLY A 84 -0.11 12.25 -11.93
CA GLY A 84 0.76 11.59 -12.90
C GLY A 84 2.05 11.02 -12.31
N TYR A 85 2.18 10.94 -10.98
CA TYR A 85 3.36 10.32 -10.37
C TYR A 85 3.32 8.78 -10.51
N PRO A 86 4.48 8.12 -10.67
CA PRO A 86 4.57 6.68 -10.60
C PRO A 86 4.25 6.18 -9.19
N VAL A 87 3.26 5.29 -9.06
CA VAL A 87 2.87 4.68 -7.79
C VAL A 87 2.89 3.16 -7.90
N LEU A 88 3.43 2.52 -6.87
CA LEU A 88 3.40 1.09 -6.61
C LEU A 88 2.95 0.92 -5.16
N ILE A 89 1.85 0.23 -4.85
CA ILE A 89 1.53 -0.04 -3.43
C ILE A 89 2.61 -0.98 -2.88
N GLY A 90 3.43 -0.47 -1.96
CA GLY A 90 4.66 -1.13 -1.49
C GLY A 90 4.39 -2.35 -0.62
N GLU A 91 3.35 -2.27 0.20
CA GLU A 91 2.79 -3.39 0.94
C GLU A 91 1.30 -3.19 1.12
N TRP A 92 0.53 -4.26 0.97
CA TRP A 92 -0.83 -4.27 1.51
C TRP A 92 -1.30 -5.64 1.94
N GLY A 93 -2.11 -5.66 2.99
CA GLY A 93 -2.67 -6.90 3.51
C GLY A 93 -3.29 -6.72 4.88
N GLY A 94 -4.14 -7.66 5.24
CA GLY A 94 -4.83 -7.68 6.53
C GLY A 94 -5.22 -9.09 6.91
N ARG A 95 -5.63 -9.30 8.15
CA ARG A 95 -6.22 -10.58 8.55
C ARG A 95 -7.47 -10.85 7.71
N TYR A 96 -7.43 -11.95 6.95
CA TYR A 96 -8.57 -12.43 6.17
C TYR A 96 -9.25 -13.56 6.94
N ILE A 97 -10.31 -13.22 7.68
CA ILE A 97 -11.17 -14.16 8.40
C ILE A 97 -12.57 -14.03 7.81
N ALA A 98 -13.18 -15.14 7.40
CA ALA A 98 -14.50 -15.15 6.78
C ALA A 98 -15.56 -14.48 7.68
N ASN A 99 -16.43 -13.68 7.07
CA ASN A 99 -17.47 -12.87 7.70
C ASN A 99 -16.96 -11.86 8.74
N SER A 100 -15.74 -11.34 8.57
CA SER A 100 -15.15 -10.33 9.46
C SER A 100 -14.92 -9.00 8.76
N THR A 101 -14.78 -7.93 9.53
CA THR A 101 -14.38 -6.60 9.03
C THR A 101 -13.04 -6.65 8.28
N GLY A 102 -12.16 -7.59 8.64
CA GLY A 102 -10.90 -7.82 7.93
C GLY A 102 -11.10 -8.39 6.52
N GLU A 103 -12.04 -9.32 6.33
CA GLU A 103 -12.43 -9.78 4.99
C GLU A 103 -13.05 -8.64 4.18
N THR A 104 -13.98 -7.89 4.77
CA THR A 104 -14.60 -6.72 4.12
C THR A 104 -13.55 -5.73 3.63
N TRP A 105 -12.57 -5.39 4.47
CA TRP A 105 -11.48 -4.49 4.09
C TRP A 105 -10.62 -5.04 2.96
N ASN A 106 -10.19 -6.31 3.01
CA ASN A 106 -9.33 -6.89 1.97
C ASN A 106 -10.04 -6.86 0.60
N LEU A 107 -11.30 -7.29 0.54
CA LEU A 107 -12.10 -7.29 -0.69
C LEU A 107 -12.37 -5.86 -1.19
N TRP A 108 -12.71 -4.95 -0.29
CA TRP A 108 -12.93 -3.55 -0.62
C TRP A 108 -11.65 -2.90 -1.16
N PHE A 109 -10.50 -3.12 -0.52
CA PHE A 109 -9.24 -2.50 -0.90
C PHE A 109 -8.74 -3.03 -2.25
N ALA A 110 -8.81 -4.34 -2.50
CA ALA A 110 -8.48 -4.91 -3.80
C ALA A 110 -9.34 -4.31 -4.93
N LYS A 111 -10.65 -4.14 -4.70
CA LYS A 111 -11.54 -3.44 -5.63
C LYS A 111 -11.17 -1.98 -5.79
N TRP A 112 -10.88 -1.28 -4.69
CA TRP A 112 -10.54 0.14 -4.69
C TRP A 112 -9.26 0.42 -5.49
N LEU A 113 -8.23 -0.43 -5.37
CA LEU A 113 -7.02 -0.35 -6.18
C LEU A 113 -7.31 -0.43 -7.68
N ARG A 114 -8.19 -1.36 -8.10
CA ARG A 114 -8.62 -1.48 -9.50
C ARG A 114 -9.38 -0.25 -9.96
N THR A 115 -10.34 0.24 -9.17
CA THR A 115 -11.16 1.39 -9.53
C THR A 115 -10.35 2.69 -9.62
N ASN A 116 -9.27 2.83 -8.86
CA ASN A 116 -8.43 4.03 -8.83
C ASN A 116 -7.11 3.89 -9.63
N CYS A 117 -7.00 2.89 -10.53
CA CYS A 117 -5.82 2.66 -11.37
C CYS A 117 -4.50 2.46 -10.59
N LEU A 118 -4.60 1.89 -9.37
CA LEU A 118 -3.48 1.56 -8.48
C LEU A 118 -3.18 0.05 -8.49
N THR A 119 -3.21 -0.56 -9.68
CA THR A 119 -3.11 -2.03 -9.83
C THR A 119 -1.68 -2.58 -9.68
N LYS A 120 -0.67 -1.71 -9.70
CA LYS A 120 0.71 -2.07 -9.36
C LYS A 120 0.79 -2.14 -7.84
N SER A 121 0.92 -3.35 -7.30
CA SER A 121 0.98 -3.56 -5.85
C SER A 121 1.79 -4.80 -5.48
N ILE A 122 2.28 -4.82 -4.24
CA ILE A 122 2.92 -5.97 -3.61
C ILE A 122 2.03 -6.38 -2.43
N TYR A 123 1.44 -7.57 -2.51
CA TYR A 123 0.66 -8.12 -1.41
C TYR A 123 1.60 -8.59 -0.29
N TRP A 124 1.33 -8.14 0.94
CA TRP A 124 1.99 -8.59 2.14
C TRP A 124 1.10 -9.61 2.87
N SER A 125 1.39 -10.91 2.79
CA SER A 125 2.61 -11.51 2.21
C SER A 125 2.34 -12.86 1.57
N LEU A 126 3.37 -13.44 0.97
CA LEU A 126 3.35 -14.86 0.59
C LEU A 126 3.50 -15.77 1.83
N ASP A 127 4.18 -15.29 2.88
CA ASP A 127 4.57 -16.09 4.05
C ASP A 127 3.37 -16.38 4.98
N PRO A 128 3.02 -17.67 5.22
CA PRO A 128 1.96 -18.04 6.16
C PRO A 128 2.20 -17.51 7.59
N LYS A 129 3.47 -17.29 7.97
CA LYS A 129 3.87 -16.93 9.34
C LYS A 129 4.03 -15.43 9.57
N SER A 130 3.64 -14.60 8.62
CA SER A 130 3.51 -13.17 8.89
C SER A 130 2.44 -12.94 9.96
N TRP A 131 2.87 -12.53 11.14
CA TRP A 131 2.09 -12.65 12.38
C TRP A 131 0.79 -11.85 12.39
N TYR A 132 0.87 -10.59 11.95
CA TYR A 132 -0.29 -9.70 11.90
C TYR A 132 -1.07 -9.83 10.60
N THR A 133 -0.42 -10.29 9.53
CA THR A 133 -0.94 -10.42 8.17
C THR A 133 -0.65 -11.81 7.61
N PRO A 134 -1.31 -12.88 8.10
CA PRO A 134 -1.04 -14.23 7.61
C PRO A 134 -1.16 -14.28 6.09
N GLY A 135 -0.16 -14.81 5.41
CA GLY A 135 -0.01 -14.66 3.97
C GLY A 135 -0.97 -15.47 3.10
N LEU A 136 -0.64 -15.54 1.81
CA LEU A 136 -1.42 -16.24 0.79
C LEU A 136 -1.23 -17.76 0.82
N LEU A 137 -0.14 -18.26 1.38
CA LEU A 137 0.12 -19.70 1.49
C LEU A 137 -0.31 -20.25 2.84
N ALA A 138 -0.59 -21.54 2.89
CA ALA A 138 -0.70 -22.32 4.10
C ALA A 138 0.69 -22.60 4.72
N ASN A 139 0.70 -23.14 5.94
CA ASN A 139 1.94 -23.41 6.71
C ASN A 139 2.93 -24.37 6.04
N ASP A 140 2.52 -25.04 4.95
CA ASP A 140 3.38 -25.90 4.14
C ASP A 140 4.22 -25.12 3.09
N TYR A 141 4.06 -23.80 3.01
CA TYR A 141 4.71 -22.90 2.04
C TYR A 141 4.46 -23.31 0.58
N LYS A 142 3.37 -24.04 0.30
CA LYS A 142 3.05 -24.56 -1.04
C LYS A 142 1.60 -24.38 -1.40
N THR A 143 0.69 -24.62 -0.47
CA THR A 143 -0.75 -24.64 -0.75
C THR A 143 -1.33 -23.23 -0.64
N PRO A 144 -1.87 -22.63 -1.71
CA PRO A 144 -2.48 -21.31 -1.64
C PRO A 144 -3.87 -21.35 -0.98
N PHE A 145 -4.18 -20.35 -0.17
CA PHE A 145 -5.53 -20.08 0.30
C PHE A 145 -6.36 -19.47 -0.83
N LYS A 146 -7.12 -20.30 -1.56
CA LYS A 146 -7.94 -19.88 -2.71
C LYS A 146 -8.85 -18.68 -2.41
N HIS A 147 -9.45 -18.63 -1.23
CA HIS A 147 -10.33 -17.53 -0.81
C HIS A 147 -9.61 -16.18 -0.67
N ARG A 148 -8.27 -16.18 -0.53
CA ARG A 148 -7.45 -14.96 -0.47
C ARG A 148 -6.87 -14.54 -1.82
N LEU A 149 -6.95 -15.40 -2.84
CA LEU A 149 -6.44 -15.11 -4.18
C LEU A 149 -7.50 -14.52 -5.12
N ALA A 150 -8.78 -14.75 -4.86
CA ALA A 150 -9.89 -14.31 -5.70
C ALA A 150 -10.36 -12.88 -5.40
N GLN A 151 -9.41 -11.96 -5.10
CA GLN A 151 -9.69 -10.59 -4.68
C GLN A 151 -9.78 -9.60 -5.85
#